data_AF-A0A927TSS6-F1
#
_entry.id   AF-A0A927TSS6-F1
#
_cell.length_a   1.000
_cell.length_b   1.000
_cell.length_c   1.000
_cell.angle_alpha   90.00
_cell.angle_beta   90.00
_cell.angle_gamma   90.00
#
_symmetry.space_group_name_H-M   'P 1'
#
loop_
_entity.id
_entity.type
_entity.pdbx_description
1 polymer ?
#
loop_
_entity_poly.entity_id
_entity_poly.type
_entity_poly.pdbx_seq_one_letter_code
_entity_poly.pdbx_strand_id
1 'polypeptide(L)' 'MIVEDGFEKNLLDKIKESDGNALIPREYLIKCKNEGMKKEDMLKKLEKMRYENEEKVEDFLLDLMDFVEGFCNRDLTIF' A
#
# COMPACT_ATOMS: atom_id res chain seq x y z
N MET A 1 17.88 -0.11 -10.04
CA MET A 1 16.52 0.16 -9.51
C MET A 1 16.55 -0.23 -8.04
N ILE A 2 16.46 0.73 -7.12
CA ILE A 2 16.70 0.55 -5.66
C ILE A 2 15.42 0.88 -4.87
N VAL A 3 14.25 0.51 -5.39
CA VAL A 3 12.96 0.74 -4.69
C VAL A 3 12.32 -0.58 -4.25
N GLU A 4 12.86 -1.72 -4.67
CA GLU A 4 12.23 -3.02 -4.40
C GLU A 4 12.51 -3.57 -3.00
N ASP A 5 13.67 -3.29 -2.41
CA ASP A 5 14.23 -4.04 -1.27
C ASP A 5 13.81 -3.52 0.13
N GLY A 6 12.64 -2.91 0.23
CA GLY A 6 12.16 -2.36 1.51
C GLY A 6 10.69 -1.97 1.57
N PHE A 7 9.95 -2.09 0.46
CA PHE A 7 8.53 -1.73 0.40
C PHE A 7 7.71 -2.46 1.46
N GLU A 8 7.84 -3.79 1.51
CA GLU A 8 7.03 -4.66 2.36
C GLU A 8 7.26 -4.36 3.85
N LYS A 9 8.53 -4.23 4.24
CA LYS A 9 8.92 -3.86 5.61
C LYS A 9 8.41 -2.47 5.99
N ASN A 10 8.65 -1.47 5.14
CA ASN A 10 8.24 -0.10 5.41
C ASN A 10 6.71 0.01 5.53
N LEU A 11 5.96 -0.68 4.66
CA LEU A 11 4.51 -0.69 4.72
C LEU A 11 4.00 -1.36 6.01
N LEU A 12 4.59 -2.50 6.41
CA LEU A 12 4.23 -3.16 7.67
C LEU A 12 4.49 -2.27 8.88
N ASP A 13 5.62 -1.56 8.91
CA ASP A 13 5.93 -0.63 9.99
C ASP A 13 4.89 0.50 10.03
N LYS A 14 4.49 1.03 8.87
CA LYS A 14 3.43 2.05 8.76
C LYS A 14 2.06 1.55 9.20
N ILE A 15 1.71 0.29 8.90
CA ILE A 15 0.46 -0.34 9.39
C ILE A 15 0.49 -0.46 10.91
N LYS A 16 1.61 -0.91 11.49
CA LYS A 16 1.78 -1.04 12.94
C LYS A 16 1.76 0.31 13.67
N GLU A 17 2.36 1.34 13.07
CA GLU A 17 2.33 2.72 13.59
C GLU A 17 0.93 3.34 13.55
N SER A 18 0.03 2.80 12.72
CA SER A 18 -1.22 3.46 12.40
C SER A 18 -2.40 3.16 13.33
N ASP A 19 -2.22 2.28 14.32
CA ASP A 19 -3.23 1.93 15.36
C ASP A 19 -4.66 1.76 14.81
N GLY A 20 -4.80 1.07 13.67
CA GLY A 20 -6.09 0.84 13.03
C GLY A 20 -6.57 1.94 12.07
N ASN A 21 -5.74 2.93 11.71
CA ASN A 21 -6.05 3.94 10.70
C ASN A 21 -5.28 3.74 9.38
N ALA A 22 -5.97 3.56 8.25
CA ALA A 22 -5.31 3.39 6.94
C ALA A 22 -4.63 4.65 6.37
N LEU A 23 -4.75 5.83 7.00
CA LEU A 23 -4.17 7.09 6.50
C LEU A 23 -2.66 6.99 6.24
N ILE A 24 -1.87 6.59 7.24
CA ILE A 24 -0.41 6.56 7.15
C ILE A 24 0.06 5.55 6.08
N PRO A 25 -0.47 4.30 6.03
CA PRO A 25 -0.20 3.39 4.92
C PRO A 25 -0.58 3.97 3.55
N ARG A 26 -1.74 4.63 3.41
CA ARG A 26 -2.18 5.22 2.14
C ARG A 26 -1.26 6.34 1.67
N GLU A 27 -0.80 7.23 2.56
CA GLU A 27 0.19 8.26 2.25
C GLU A 27 1.50 7.66 1.74
N TYR A 28 1.95 6.56 2.34
CA TYR A 28 3.12 5.83 1.88
C TYR A 28 2.93 5.28 0.46
N LEU A 29 1.78 4.69 0.15
CA LEU A 29 1.46 4.20 -1.20
C LEU A 29 1.41 5.33 -2.23
N ILE A 30 0.83 6.49 -1.88
CA ILE A 30 0.85 7.68 -2.73
C ILE A 30 2.29 8.12 -3.01
N LYS A 31 3.14 8.14 -1.98
CA LYS A 31 4.56 8.49 -2.13
C LYS A 31 5.25 7.52 -3.09
N CYS A 32 5.08 6.21 -2.92
CA CYS A 32 5.65 5.22 -3.82
C CYS A 32 5.17 5.39 -5.27
N LYS A 33 3.88 5.70 -5.48
CA LYS A 33 3.34 6.03 -6.80
C LYS A 33 4.03 7.26 -7.40
N ASN A 34 4.16 8.34 -6.63
CA ASN A 34 4.80 9.58 -7.06
C ASN A 34 6.30 9.41 -7.36
N GLU A 35 6.96 8.46 -6.69
CA GLU A 35 8.35 8.05 -6.96
C GLU A 35 8.48 7.11 -8.18
N GLY A 36 7.36 6.76 -8.83
CA GLY A 36 7.33 6.01 -10.09
C GLY A 36 7.01 4.52 -9.95
N MET A 37 6.61 4.05 -8.76
CA MET A 37 6.10 2.68 -8.62
C MET A 37 4.80 2.52 -9.41
N LYS A 38 4.77 1.55 -10.31
CA LYS A 38 3.57 1.24 -11.09
C LYS A 38 2.51 0.63 -10.18
N LYS A 39 1.25 0.88 -10.52
CA LYS A 39 0.09 0.32 -9.84
C LYS A 39 0.17 -1.21 -9.79
N GLU A 40 0.50 -1.85 -10.91
CA GLU A 40 0.55 -3.31 -11.01
C GLU A 40 1.65 -3.90 -10.13
N ASP A 41 2.80 -3.23 -10.03
CA ASP A 41 3.91 -3.68 -9.19
C ASP A 41 3.55 -3.52 -7.69
N MET A 42 2.84 -2.45 -7.34
CA MET A 42 2.34 -2.21 -6.00
C MET A 42 1.29 -3.24 -5.59
N LEU A 43 0.32 -3.55 -6.46
CA LEU A 43 -0.69 -4.58 -6.21
C LEU A 43 -0.09 -5.96 -6.03
N LYS A 44 0.90 -6.35 -6.86
CA LYS A 44 1.62 -7.62 -6.69
C LYS A 44 2.31 -7.73 -5.33
N LYS A 45 2.94 -6.63 -4.87
CA LYS A 45 3.58 -6.57 -3.56
C LYS A 45 2.54 -6.69 -2.43
N LEU A 46 1.42 -5.98 -2.51
CA LEU A 46 0.34 -6.08 -1.53
C LEU A 46 -0.28 -7.49 -1.49
N GLU A 47 -0.50 -8.10 -2.65
CA GLU A 47 -1.02 -9.47 -2.74
C GLU A 47 -0.05 -10.48 -2.13
N LYS A 48 1.25 -10.38 -2.43
CA LYS A 48 2.29 -11.20 -1.79
C LYS A 48 2.26 -11.05 -0.26
N MET A 49 2.20 -9.81 0.23
CA MET A 49 2.10 -9.54 1.66
C MET A 49 0.86 -10.16 2.29
N ARG A 50 -0.28 -10.18 1.57
CA ARG A 50 -1.52 -10.82 2.06
C ARG A 50 -1.32 -12.31 2.33
N TYR A 51 -0.59 -13.01 1.46
CA TYR A 51 -0.30 -14.44 1.65
C TYR A 51 0.74 -14.71 2.74
N GLU A 52 1.63 -13.76 3.03
CA GLU A 52 2.76 -13.94 3.95
C GLU A 52 2.48 -13.48 5.39
N ASN A 53 1.40 -12.72 5.63
CA ASN A 53 1.08 -12.14 6.94
C ASN A 53 -0.16 -12.77 7.57
N GLU A 54 -0.32 -12.54 8.88
CA GLU A 54 -1.46 -13.03 9.67
C GLU A 54 -2.78 -12.33 9.28
N GLU A 55 -3.90 -13.03 9.51
CA GLU A 55 -5.28 -12.59 9.22
C GLU A 55 -5.60 -11.16 9.74
N LYS A 56 -4.99 -10.74 10.85
CA LYS A 56 -5.18 -9.38 11.41
C LYS A 56 -4.70 -8.25 10.50
N VAL A 57 -3.78 -8.53 9.58
CA VAL A 57 -3.24 -7.56 8.63
C VAL A 57 -3.90 -7.72 7.25
N GLU A 58 -4.59 -8.83 7.02
CA GLU A 58 -5.26 -9.15 5.75
C GLU A 58 -6.33 -8.11 5.40
N ASP A 59 -7.21 -7.76 6.34
CA ASP A 59 -8.25 -6.74 6.12
C ASP A 59 -7.64 -5.39 5.73
N PHE A 60 -6.53 -5.02 6.36
CA PHE A 60 -5.78 -3.81 6.05
C PHE A 60 -5.17 -3.86 4.65
N LEU A 61 -4.61 -4.99 4.26
CA LEU A 61 -4.02 -5.17 2.93
C LEU A 61 -5.09 -5.13 1.83
N LEU A 62 -6.27 -5.69 2.08
CA LEU A 62 -7.40 -5.62 1.16
C LEU A 62 -7.87 -4.17 0.95
N ASP A 63 -8.05 -3.39 2.03
CA ASP A 63 -8.39 -1.96 1.92
C ASP A 63 -7.34 -1.16 1.12
N LEU A 64 -6.05 -1.48 1.32
CA LEU A 64 -4.97 -0.84 0.58
C LEU A 64 -4.93 -1.27 -0.90
N MET A 65 -5.27 -2.52 -1.22
CA MET A 65 -5.41 -2.97 -2.60
C MET A 65 -6.54 -2.22 -3.31
N ASP A 66 -7.71 -2.09 -2.67
CA ASP A 66 -8.84 -1.33 -3.20
C ASP A 66 -8.48 0.16 -3.41
N PHE A 67 -7.73 0.74 -2.48
CA PHE A 67 -7.21 2.09 -2.61
C PHE A 67 -6.26 2.26 -3.81
N VAL A 68 -5.33 1.32 -4.01
CA VAL A 68 -4.39 1.32 -5.14
C VAL A 68 -5.10 1.08 -6.47
N GLU A 69 -6.14 0.24 -6.49
CA GLU A 69 -7.04 0.10 -7.64
C GLU A 69 -7.62 1.45 -8.06
N GLY A 70 -8.01 2.26 -7.06
CA GLY A 70 -8.50 3.63 -7.21
C GLY A 70 -7.49 4.65 -7.74
N PHE A 71 -6.20 4.35 -7.86
CA PHE A 71 -5.18 5.30 -8.38
C PHE A 71 -5.43 5.79 -9.81
N CYS A 72 -6.20 5.03 -10.59
CA CYS A 72 -6.61 5.39 -11.96
C CYS A 72 -7.84 6.31 -11.99
N ASN A 73 -8.50 6.53 -10.85
CA ASN A 73 -9.67 7.37 -10.75
C ASN A 73 -9.23 8.82 -10.51
N ARG A 74 -9.12 9.60 -11.60
CA ARG A 74 -8.77 11.03 -11.53
C ARG A 74 -9.79 11.83 -10.72
N ASP A 75 -11.00 11.30 -10.56
CA ASP A 75 -12.08 11.92 -9.79
C ASP A 75 -11.95 11.71 -8.27
N LEU A 76 -11.04 10.82 -7.82
CA LEU A 76 -10.68 10.65 -6.40
C LEU A 76 -9.48 11.50 -5.99
N THR A 77 -9.00 12.40 -6.86
CA THR A 77 -8.00 13.40 -6.49
C THR A 77 -8.67 14.46 -5.61
N ILE A 78 -8.80 14.17 -4.32
CA ILE A 78 -9.17 15.18 -3.34
C ILE A 78 -7.92 16.07 -3.17
N PHE A 79 -7.95 17.21 -3.85
CA PHE A 79 -7.01 18.32 -3.67
C PHE A 79 -7.26 19.02 -2.33
#